data_AF-A0A101X5V9-F1
#
_entry.id   AF-A0A101X5V9-F1
#
_cell.length_a   1.000
_cell.length_b   1.000
_cell.length_c   1.000
_cell.angle_alpha   90.00
_cell.angle_beta   90.00
_cell.angle_gamma   90.00
#
_symmetry.space_group_name_H-M   'P 1'
#
loop_
_entity.id
_entity.type
_entity.pdbx_description
1 polymer ?
#
loop_
_entity_poly.entity_id
_entity_poly.type
_entity_poly.pdbx_seq_one_letter_code
_entity_poly.pdbx_strand_id
1 'polypeptide(L)'
;MGSVTVAPVFLDIVFSLAIVIIGFVVFIESLSDYRMVSAVKRIISKSIPINLVNVRQYAVIQLYQRGMVRGYFKVANASLRDPSLGSVLVSNDKVMLKLAEGIRPPTSGDIDVLVSTRGRLDEYYIRGRVRIEVKLAE
;
A
#
# COMPACT_ATOMS: atom_id res chain seq x y z
N MET A 1 -7.57 58.73 -20.32
CA MET A 1 -7.14 57.39 -19.86
C MET A 1 -7.72 57.19 -18.47
N GLY A 2 -8.71 56.31 -18.30
CA GLY A 2 -9.30 56.05 -16.97
C GLY A 2 -8.35 55.17 -16.16
N SER A 3 -7.87 55.68 -15.03
CA SER A 3 -7.12 54.86 -14.06
C SER A 3 -8.11 54.01 -13.28
N VAL A 4 -8.02 52.69 -13.40
CA VAL A 4 -8.76 51.76 -12.54
C VAL A 4 -8.05 51.71 -11.20
N THR A 5 -8.55 52.46 -10.22
CA THR A 5 -8.14 52.32 -8.82
C THR A 5 -8.80 51.09 -8.24
N VAL A 6 -8.06 49.99 -8.17
CA VAL A 6 -8.48 48.80 -7.42
C VAL A 6 -8.43 49.13 -5.94
N ALA A 7 -9.59 49.12 -5.27
CA ALA A 7 -9.63 49.35 -3.83
C ALA A 7 -8.86 48.22 -3.12
N PRO A 8 -7.99 48.53 -2.14
CA PRO A 8 -7.22 47.52 -1.39
C PRO A 8 -8.11 46.41 -0.81
N VAL A 9 -9.31 46.78 -0.35
CA VAL A 9 -10.32 45.87 0.19
C VAL A 9 -10.78 44.82 -0.84
N PHE A 10 -10.88 45.18 -2.12
CA PHE A 10 -11.25 44.22 -3.17
C PHE A 10 -10.14 43.18 -3.36
N LEU A 11 -8.89 43.61 -3.31
CA LEU A 11 -7.72 42.74 -3.37
C LEU A 11 -7.69 41.77 -2.18
N ASP A 12 -7.95 42.26 -0.97
CA ASP A 12 -8.00 41.43 0.24
C ASP A 12 -9.12 40.38 0.18
N ILE A 13 -10.30 40.74 -0.34
CA ILE A 13 -11.42 39.81 -0.53
C ILE A 13 -11.06 38.73 -1.56
N VAL A 14 -10.44 39.11 -2.69
CA VAL A 14 -10.03 38.15 -3.72
C VAL A 14 -8.94 37.20 -3.21
N PHE A 15 -7.94 37.73 -2.49
CA PHE A 15 -6.91 36.89 -1.85
C PHE A 15 -7.51 35.95 -0.80
N SER A 16 -8.42 36.45 0.03
CA SER A 16 -9.12 35.62 1.02
C SER A 16 -9.91 34.50 0.35
N LEU A 17 -10.64 34.80 -0.73
CA LEU A 17 -11.39 33.80 -1.50
C LEU A 17 -10.45 32.77 -2.14
N ALA A 18 -9.33 33.21 -2.70
CA ALA A 18 -8.33 32.30 -3.29
C ALA A 18 -7.75 31.34 -2.25
N ILE A 19 -7.41 31.84 -1.06
CA ILE A 19 -6.92 31.00 0.05
C ILE A 19 -7.98 29.96 0.47
N VAL A 20 -9.25 30.37 0.54
CA VAL A 20 -10.35 29.44 0.88
C VAL A 20 -10.49 28.33 -0.18
N ILE A 21 -10.45 28.68 -1.46
CA ILE A 21 -10.55 27.69 -2.56
C ILE A 21 -9.35 26.74 -2.53
N ILE A 22 -8.14 27.26 -2.41
CA ILE A 22 -6.92 26.43 -2.35
C ILE A 22 -6.98 25.51 -1.13
N GLY A 23 -7.37 26.02 0.03
CA GLY A 23 -7.53 25.22 1.24
C GLY A 23 -8.55 24.09 1.06
N PHE A 24 -9.67 24.36 0.41
CA PHE A 24 -10.69 23.36 0.11
C PHE A 24 -10.19 22.27 -0.85
N VAL A 25 -9.45 22.65 -1.90
CA VAL A 25 -8.84 21.68 -2.83
C VAL A 25 -7.83 20.79 -2.09
N VAL A 26 -6.92 21.38 -1.31
CA VAL A 26 -5.94 20.60 -0.51
C VAL A 26 -6.64 19.66 0.45
N PHE A 27 -7.73 20.10 1.08
CA PHE A 27 -8.51 19.27 2.00
C PHE A 27 -9.17 18.07 1.30
N ILE A 28 -9.80 18.28 0.13
CA ILE A 28 -10.40 17.20 -0.65
C ILE A 28 -9.35 16.18 -1.08
N GLU A 29 -8.22 16.65 -1.61
CA GLU A 29 -7.16 15.75 -2.08
C GLU A 29 -6.54 14.96 -0.92
N SER A 30 -6.38 15.59 0.25
CA SER A 30 -5.94 14.92 1.48
C SER A 30 -6.90 13.82 1.93
N LEU A 31 -8.22 14.05 1.83
CA LEU A 31 -9.22 13.04 2.14
C LEU A 31 -9.19 11.86 1.17
N SER A 32 -8.96 12.13 -0.12
CA SER A 32 -8.81 11.09 -1.14
C SER A 32 -7.59 10.21 -0.84
N ASP A 33 -6.44 10.83 -0.56
CA ASP A 33 -5.21 10.13 -0.20
C ASP A 33 -5.39 9.29 1.07
N TYR A 34 -6.04 9.83 2.11
CA TYR A 34 -6.35 9.08 3.33
C TYR A 34 -7.19 7.82 3.06
N ARG A 35 -8.22 7.92 2.22
CA ARG A 35 -9.07 6.77 1.84
C ARG A 35 -8.26 5.70 1.12
N MET A 36 -7.36 6.11 0.22
CA MET A 36 -6.46 5.19 -0.49
C MET A 36 -5.53 4.46 0.48
N VAL A 37 -4.84 5.20 1.36
CA VAL A 37 -3.93 4.64 2.37
C VAL A 37 -4.66 3.64 3.27
N SER A 38 -5.86 3.99 3.72
CA SER A 38 -6.70 3.13 4.55
C SER A 38 -7.11 1.84 3.83
N ALA A 39 -7.49 1.93 2.55
CA ALA A 39 -7.83 0.77 1.73
C ALA A 39 -6.63 -0.17 1.55
N VAL A 40 -5.44 0.37 1.26
CA VAL A 40 -4.20 -0.43 1.13
C VAL A 40 -3.86 -1.11 2.46
N LYS A 41 -3.92 -0.39 3.58
CA LYS A 41 -3.68 -0.96 4.91
C LYS A 41 -4.63 -2.12 5.22
N ARG A 42 -5.91 -2.00 4.85
CA ARG A 42 -6.91 -3.07 5.01
C ARG A 42 -6.58 -4.28 4.15
N ILE A 43 -6.11 -4.09 2.91
CA ILE A 43 -5.71 -5.20 2.02
C ILE A 43 -4.52 -5.95 2.62
N ILE A 44 -3.49 -5.23 3.09
CA ILE A 44 -2.29 -5.84 3.69
C ILE A 44 -2.64 -6.64 4.95
N SER A 45 -3.61 -6.18 5.74
CA SER A 45 -4.02 -6.87 6.97
C SER A 45 -4.76 -8.20 6.77
N LYS A 46 -5.10 -8.57 5.52
CA LYS A 46 -5.79 -9.84 5.25
C LYS A 46 -4.81 -11.01 5.29
N SER A 47 -5.26 -12.13 5.83
CA SER A 47 -4.52 -13.39 5.78
C SER A 47 -4.52 -13.97 4.36
N ILE A 48 -3.37 -14.43 3.88
CA ILE A 48 -3.25 -15.04 2.56
C ILE A 48 -3.00 -16.55 2.74
N PRO A 49 -3.96 -17.41 2.33
CA PRO A 49 -3.73 -18.84 2.32
C PRO A 49 -2.77 -19.20 1.18
N ILE A 50 -1.72 -19.96 1.51
CA ILE A 50 -0.79 -20.52 0.55
C ILE A 50 -1.07 -22.02 0.43
N ASN A 51 -1.56 -22.41 -0.74
CA ASN A 51 -1.69 -23.81 -1.12
C ASN A 51 -0.40 -24.25 -1.80
N LEU A 52 0.29 -25.23 -1.23
CA LEU A 52 1.48 -25.82 -1.82
C LEU A 52 1.06 -26.75 -2.97
N VAL A 53 0.85 -26.21 -4.17
CA VAL A 53 0.60 -27.02 -5.37
C VAL A 53 1.93 -27.45 -5.97
N ASN A 54 2.37 -28.65 -5.60
CA ASN A 54 3.31 -29.50 -6.32
C ASN A 54 4.70 -28.96 -6.73
N VAL A 55 5.14 -27.81 -6.23
CA VAL A 55 6.51 -27.33 -6.48
C VAL A 55 7.20 -27.05 -5.15
N ARG A 56 8.22 -27.86 -4.88
CA ARG A 56 9.16 -27.77 -3.76
C ARG A 56 9.47 -26.29 -3.44
N GLN A 57 9.09 -25.87 -2.24
CA GLN A 57 9.63 -24.71 -1.52
C GLN A 57 9.23 -23.30 -1.97
N TYR A 58 8.49 -23.06 -3.04
CA TYR A 58 8.18 -21.68 -3.48
C TYR A 58 6.68 -21.40 -3.47
N ALA A 59 6.28 -20.36 -2.72
CA ALA A 59 4.96 -19.79 -2.75
C ALA A 59 5.04 -18.35 -3.26
N VAL A 60 4.39 -18.09 -4.40
CA VAL A 60 4.29 -16.74 -4.93
C VAL A 60 3.10 -16.05 -4.27
N ILE A 61 3.37 -15.15 -3.33
CA ILE A 61 2.36 -14.27 -2.76
C ILE A 61 2.20 -13.10 -3.72
N GLN A 62 1.29 -13.27 -4.67
CA GLN A 62 0.78 -12.12 -5.40
C GLN A 62 -0.17 -11.38 -4.44
N LEU A 63 0.27 -10.24 -3.90
CA LEU A 63 -0.64 -9.29 -3.24
C LEU A 63 -1.73 -8.78 -4.22
N TYR A 64 -1.65 -9.16 -5.49
CA TYR A 64 -2.64 -9.01 -6.56
C TYR A 64 -3.74 -10.09 -6.59
N GLN A 65 -4.18 -10.64 -5.46
CA GLN A 65 -5.36 -11.49 -5.51
C GLN A 65 -6.64 -10.64 -5.64
N ARG A 66 -7.07 -10.53 -6.91
CA ARG A 66 -8.39 -10.11 -7.39
C ARG A 66 -8.73 -8.61 -7.27
N GLY A 67 -8.35 -7.87 -8.30
CA GLY A 67 -9.22 -6.83 -8.88
C GLY A 67 -9.22 -5.41 -8.29
N MET A 68 -8.61 -5.14 -7.14
CA MET A 68 -8.86 -3.84 -6.49
C MET A 68 -7.90 -2.70 -6.82
N VAL A 69 -6.65 -2.93 -7.24
CA VAL A 69 -5.68 -1.83 -7.39
C VAL A 69 -4.57 -2.14 -8.40
N ARG A 70 -4.88 -2.12 -9.71
CA ARG A 70 -3.82 -2.08 -10.74
C ARG A 70 -3.17 -0.70 -10.73
N GLY A 71 -1.88 -0.62 -10.41
CA GLY A 71 -1.04 0.57 -10.69
C GLY A 71 -0.78 1.56 -9.55
N TYR A 72 -1.38 1.41 -8.36
CA TYR A 72 -1.22 2.42 -7.29
C TYR A 72 -0.23 2.07 -6.20
N PHE A 73 0.32 0.85 -6.16
CA PHE A 73 1.24 0.47 -5.11
C PHE A 73 2.41 -0.40 -5.59
N LYS A 74 3.58 -0.17 -5.02
CA LYS A 74 4.82 -0.90 -5.24
C LYS A 74 5.28 -1.49 -3.91
N VAL A 75 5.68 -2.77 -3.91
CA VAL A 75 6.29 -3.35 -2.70
C VAL A 75 7.71 -2.81 -2.61
N ALA A 76 7.96 -1.99 -1.59
CA ALA A 76 9.28 -1.42 -1.36
C ALA A 76 10.18 -2.41 -0.61
N ASN A 77 9.61 -3.17 0.33
CA ASN A 77 10.35 -4.17 1.10
C ASN A 77 9.39 -5.23 1.66
N ALA A 78 9.89 -6.44 1.90
CA ALA A 78 9.17 -7.47 2.63
C ALA A 78 10.15 -8.38 3.35
N SER A 79 9.85 -8.72 4.61
CA SER A 79 10.68 -9.59 5.44
C SER A 79 9.82 -10.55 6.23
N LEU A 80 10.26 -11.80 6.35
CA LEU A 80 9.68 -12.74 7.31
C LEU A 80 10.07 -12.32 8.71
N ARG A 81 9.10 -12.34 9.63
CA ARG A 81 9.37 -12.09 11.04
C ARG A 81 10.10 -13.26 11.70
N ASP A 82 9.79 -14.47 11.25
CA ASP A 82 10.49 -15.69 11.66
C ASP A 82 11.36 -16.19 10.49
N PRO A 83 12.68 -15.99 10.53
CA PRO A 83 13.58 -16.43 9.47
C PRO A 83 13.72 -17.96 9.39
N SER A 84 13.29 -18.71 10.42
CA SER A 84 13.27 -20.18 10.37
C SER A 84 12.25 -20.70 9.35
N LEU A 85 11.24 -19.89 9.01
CA LEU A 85 10.25 -20.22 8.00
C LEU A 85 10.79 -20.16 6.57
N GLY A 86 11.93 -19.51 6.37
CA GLY A 86 12.61 -19.41 5.08
C GLY A 86 13.00 -17.97 4.72
N SER A 87 12.94 -17.66 3.43
CA SER A 87 13.39 -16.37 2.90
C SER A 87 12.33 -15.71 2.03
N VAL A 88 12.29 -14.37 2.05
CA VAL A 88 11.43 -13.56 1.19
C VAL A 88 12.26 -12.94 0.08
N LEU A 89 11.77 -13.03 -1.15
CA LEU A 89 12.32 -12.35 -2.31
C LEU A 89 11.26 -11.37 -2.82
N VAL A 90 11.62 -10.09 -2.88
CA VAL A 90 10.77 -9.05 -3.47
C VAL A 90 11.22 -8.85 -4.91
N SER A 91 10.31 -9.02 -5.86
CA SER A 91 10.56 -8.76 -7.27
C SER A 91 9.48 -7.82 -7.79
N ASN A 92 9.84 -6.55 -7.96
CA ASN A 92 8.98 -5.43 -8.38
C ASN A 92 7.68 -5.28 -7.55
N ASP A 93 6.70 -6.06 -7.94
CA ASP A 93 5.30 -5.99 -7.57
C ASP A 93 4.92 -7.24 -6.73
N LYS A 94 5.76 -8.28 -6.74
CA LYS A 94 5.51 -9.59 -6.13
C LYS A 94 6.38 -9.83 -4.92
N VAL A 95 5.81 -10.54 -3.95
CA VAL A 95 6.52 -11.10 -2.81
C VAL A 95 6.56 -12.61 -3.01
N MET A 96 7.75 -13.15 -3.22
CA MET A 96 7.97 -14.59 -3.33
C MET A 96 8.49 -15.10 -1.99
N LEU A 97 7.79 -16.07 -1.43
CA LEU A 97 8.19 -16.77 -0.22
C LEU A 97 8.86 -18.08 -0.60
N LYS A 98 10.13 -18.25 -0.23
CA LYS A 98 10.81 -19.54 -0.28
C LYS A 98 10.79 -20.14 1.11
N LEU A 99 10.09 -21.26 1.29
CA LEU A 99 10.03 -21.98 2.56
C LEU A 99 11.35 -22.72 2.83
N ALA A 100 11.76 -22.76 4.10
CA ALA A 100 12.94 -23.52 4.51
C ALA A 100 12.73 -25.03 4.34
N GLU A 101 13.83 -25.75 4.10
CA GLU A 101 13.83 -27.21 4.01
C GLU A 101 13.47 -27.83 5.37
N GLY A 102 12.46 -28.71 5.40
CA GLY A 102 12.05 -29.44 6.61
C GLY A 102 10.83 -28.86 7.33
N ILE A 103 10.27 -27.73 6.89
CA ILE A 103 8.99 -27.23 7.43
C ILE A 103 7.87 -28.19 7.06
N ARG A 104 7.20 -28.74 8.08
CA ARG A 104 6.02 -29.59 7.92
C ARG A 104 4.76 -28.72 8.00
N PRO A 105 3.97 -28.59 6.93
CA PRO A 105 2.68 -27.92 7.03
C PRO A 105 1.71 -28.76 7.88
N PRO A 106 0.69 -28.14 8.52
CA PRO A 106 0.34 -26.73 8.44
C PRO A 106 1.24 -25.85 9.33
N THR A 107 1.64 -24.70 8.81
CA THR A 107 2.43 -23.71 9.55
C THR A 107 1.91 -22.31 9.24
N SER A 108 1.88 -21.42 10.24
CA SER A 108 1.56 -20.02 10.04
C SER A 108 2.76 -19.14 10.31
N GLY A 109 2.90 -18.07 9.53
CA GLY A 109 3.92 -17.06 9.72
C GLY A 109 3.37 -15.65 9.56
N ASP A 110 4.20 -14.67 9.88
CA ASP A 110 3.94 -13.26 9.61
C ASP A 110 5.02 -12.72 8.67
N ILE A 111 4.60 -11.99 7.64
CA ILE A 111 5.47 -11.19 6.77
C ILE A 111 5.22 -9.72 7.08
N ASP A 112 6.26 -9.01 7.48
CA ASP A 112 6.25 -7.56 7.53
C ASP A 112 6.48 -7.03 6.11
N VAL A 113 5.54 -6.24 5.60
CA VAL A 113 5.58 -5.68 4.24
C VAL A 113 5.55 -4.15 4.31
N LEU A 114 6.44 -3.52 3.55
CA LEU A 114 6.44 -2.09 3.28
C LEU A 114 5.99 -1.85 1.85
N VAL A 115 4.91 -1.10 1.70
CA VAL A 115 4.31 -0.76 0.41
C VAL A 115 4.41 0.75 0.20
N SER A 116 4.95 1.15 -0.94
CA SER A 116 4.88 2.53 -1.44
C SER A 116 3.59 2.67 -2.25
N THR A 117 2.86 3.77 -2.06
CA THR A 117 1.72 4.15 -2.90
C THR A 117 1.81 5.62 -3.26
N ARG A 118 1.59 5.95 -4.52
CA ARG A 118 1.65 7.33 -4.99
C ARG A 118 0.24 7.93 -4.92
N GLY A 119 0.04 8.83 -3.96
CA GLY A 119 -1.18 9.63 -3.87
C GLY A 119 -1.15 10.84 -4.79
N ARG A 120 -2.13 11.71 -4.63
CA ARG A 120 -2.26 12.93 -5.44
C ARG A 120 -1.41 14.07 -4.90
N LEU A 121 -1.21 14.13 -3.59
CA LEU A 121 -0.37 15.15 -2.95
C LEU A 121 1.07 14.67 -2.76
N ASP A 122 1.28 13.41 -2.39
CA ASP A 122 2.60 12.87 -2.07
C ASP A 122 2.67 11.34 -2.26
N GLU A 123 3.87 10.78 -2.10
CA GLU A 123 4.10 9.35 -1.98
C GLU A 123 4.03 8.89 -0.51
N TYR A 124 3.24 7.84 -0.27
CA TYR A 124 3.00 7.31 1.07
C TYR A 124 3.63 5.94 1.24
N TYR A 125 4.30 5.74 2.37
CA TYR A 125 4.91 4.48 2.77
C TYR A 125 4.09 3.80 3.85
N ILE A 126 3.45 2.69 3.50
CA ILE A 126 2.52 1.95 4.35
C ILE A 126 3.20 0.67 4.81
N ARG A 127 3.42 0.58 6.13
CA ARG A 127 3.85 -0.66 6.79
C ARG A 127 2.63 -1.47 7.21
N GLY A 128 2.65 -2.76 6.92
CA GLY A 128 1.63 -3.67 7.40
C GLY A 128 2.15 -5.09 7.57
N ARG A 129 1.35 -5.91 8.24
CA ARG A 129 1.64 -7.32 8.50
C ARG A 129 0.68 -8.17 7.71
N VAL A 130 1.23 -9.11 6.96
CA VAL A 130 0.49 -10.12 6.24
C VAL A 130 0.66 -11.44 6.97
N ARG A 131 -0.44 -11.99 7.48
CA ARG A 131 -0.43 -13.35 8.03
C ARG A 131 -0.49 -14.35 6.89
N ILE A 132 0.41 -15.31 6.90
CA ILE A 132 0.46 -16.40 5.93
C ILE A 132 0.10 -17.70 6.61
N GLU A 133 -0.79 -18.47 5.96
CA GLU A 133 -1.16 -19.81 6.39
C GLU A 133 -0.77 -20.80 5.30
N VAL A 134 0.20 -21.65 5.59
CA VAL A 134 0.66 -22.70 4.68
C VAL A 134 -0.14 -23.96 4.96
N LYS A 135 -0.89 -24.43 3.97
CA LYS A 135 -1.72 -25.65 4.06
C LYS A 135 -1.25 -26.68 3.03
N LEU A 136 -1.39 -27.96 3.38
CA LEU A 136 -1.26 -29.06 2.40
C LEU A 136 -2.45 -28.95 1.44
N ALA A 137 -2.19 -29.09 0.14
CA ALA A 137 -3.28 -29.26 -0.83
C ALA A 137 -4.00 -30.58 -0.51
N GLU A 138 -5.31 -30.52 -0.30
CA GLU A 138 -6.18 -31.70 -0.20
C GLU A 138 -6.24 -32.45 -1.53
#